data_AF-A0A367ZI82-F1
#
_entry.id   AF-A0A367ZI82-F1
#
_cell.length_a   1.000
_cell.length_b   1.000
_cell.length_c   1.000
_cell.angle_alpha   90.00
_cell.angle_beta   90.00
_cell.angle_gamma   90.00
#
_symmetry.space_group_name_H-M   'P 1'
#
loop_
_entity.id
_entity.type
_entity.pdbx_description
1 polymer ?
#
loop_
_entity_poly.entity_id
_entity_poly.type
_entity_poly.pdbx_seq_one_letter_code
_entity_poly.pdbx_strand_id
1 'polypeptide(L)'
;MPRWVWGLALVGWLTAGPWLAAARESIVPRYREGPLTKASLAELLGRVSRFHEQRRAALQAKGQAADKIAQDGVIVACRLILDQGKALAAADLATAGSEAQRRFVELQRLAFSIEADLEDIPEPLLGTIRRGAPAILQPGAYSTIARPVDPRRPLGLEAARREAAWLYYPDGRGPVTVAELAAMNHFEVSRLQPRPGHPGFAPGGMPGFRYRAFLYDLTQRLRQQGKKTKSFDLTRATRVQFLRKIRESGSTPKFESTDRYGVKWKGKWGREVHTDPVAARLMLEVGGPFADLTLPTAPGAVLLVFAPPRDQDPAAIRTFAQFAAVFQRSMFRFDPTPYLLEHPRLVASDGTLLGSGRIDADLAAKEGIPEEYIGAYYALFHELQLSLFDPTVHRLSGAPINGLGAETDRVARGALVFNAWIDNPDIKEDNARVALLPNPATGAWDRVVEYLCDLGCSLGAGGGSAALKYRKGDPSAFGASMLTLTDRQIRFRYRPLFPVKPWQQVTWADGRWMARQIARLTRSHLEDILADSGWPVFVQRLFTEKLLARRNELVEAFQLEEEGFRPIPCDPMLTITVKLADGSTEEVVRAGRLNRASRLVRHLEATHHPEGLANPGRVD
;
A
#
# COMPACT_ATOMS: atom_id res chain seq x y z
N MET A 1 -44.80 -8.81 4.97
CA MET A 1 -44.24 -7.56 5.54
C MET A 1 -45.23 -6.42 5.33
N PRO A 2 -45.51 -5.58 6.34
CA PRO A 2 -46.53 -4.54 6.22
C PRO A 2 -46.09 -3.36 5.35
N ARG A 3 -47.01 -2.81 4.55
CA ARG A 3 -46.79 -1.67 3.64
C ARG A 3 -46.28 -0.38 4.33
N TRP A 4 -46.50 -0.22 5.63
CA TRP A 4 -46.05 0.96 6.39
C TRP A 4 -44.55 0.97 6.71
N VAL A 5 -43.88 -0.19 6.68
CA VAL A 5 -42.40 -0.28 6.84
C VAL A 5 -41.67 0.32 5.64
N TRP A 6 -42.24 0.20 4.44
CA TRP A 6 -41.71 0.85 3.23
C TRP A 6 -41.88 2.38 3.25
N GLY A 7 -42.98 2.89 3.83
CA GLY A 7 -43.24 4.32 3.93
C GLY A 7 -42.25 5.06 4.84
N LEU A 8 -41.91 4.48 5.99
CA LEU A 8 -40.92 5.06 6.92
C LEU A 8 -39.49 4.97 6.37
N ALA A 9 -39.16 3.89 5.66
CA ALA A 9 -37.87 3.77 4.98
C ALA A 9 -37.71 4.81 3.85
N LEU A 10 -38.78 5.12 3.10
CA LEU A 10 -38.77 6.09 2.01
C LEU A 10 -38.71 7.56 2.51
N VAL A 11 -39.41 7.89 3.60
CA VAL A 11 -39.40 9.25 4.19
C VAL A 11 -38.08 9.56 4.91
N GLY A 12 -37.47 8.56 5.56
CA GLY A 12 -36.09 8.70 6.08
C GLY A 12 -35.06 8.85 4.95
N TRP A 13 -35.32 8.29 3.77
CA TRP A 13 -34.48 8.42 2.58
C TRP A 13 -34.55 9.80 1.93
N LEU A 14 -35.77 10.35 1.77
CA LEU A 14 -35.98 11.64 1.11
C LEU A 14 -35.48 12.82 1.95
N THR A 15 -35.44 12.69 3.28
CA THR A 15 -34.91 13.74 4.18
C THR A 15 -33.40 13.63 4.41
N ALA A 16 -32.77 12.47 4.13
CA ALA A 16 -31.32 12.30 4.16
C ALA A 16 -30.61 12.71 2.85
N GLY A 17 -31.37 12.94 1.76
CA GLY A 17 -30.85 13.23 0.42
C GLY A 17 -29.86 14.41 0.32
N PRO A 18 -30.06 15.54 1.02
CA PRO A 18 -29.09 16.65 1.03
C PRO A 18 -27.93 16.48 2.03
N TRP A 19 -28.05 15.54 2.98
CA TRP A 19 -27.05 15.30 4.04
C TRP A 19 -26.08 14.14 3.72
N LEU A 20 -26.33 13.43 2.61
CA LEU A 20 -25.35 12.62 1.90
C LEU A 20 -24.36 13.54 1.18
N ALA A 21 -23.64 14.36 1.94
CA ALA A 21 -22.50 15.11 1.44
C ALA A 21 -21.60 14.14 0.68
N ALA A 22 -21.36 14.42 -0.61
CA ALA A 22 -20.48 13.65 -1.47
C ALA A 22 -19.23 13.29 -0.65
N ALA A 23 -18.93 12.00 -0.55
CA ALA A 23 -17.64 11.55 -0.06
C ALA A 23 -16.59 12.45 -0.73
N ARG A 24 -15.79 13.18 0.07
CA ARG A 24 -14.83 14.15 -0.48
C ARG A 24 -14.05 13.45 -1.60
N GLU A 25 -14.29 13.86 -2.85
CA GLU A 25 -13.69 13.22 -4.01
C GLU A 25 -12.17 13.40 -4.02
N SER A 26 -11.70 14.45 -3.33
CA SER A 26 -10.31 14.76 -3.12
C SER A 26 -10.02 15.17 -1.67
N ILE A 27 -8.83 14.83 -1.18
CA ILE A 27 -8.33 15.20 0.15
C ILE A 27 -8.05 16.71 0.23
N VAL A 28 -7.70 17.36 -0.89
CA VAL A 28 -7.56 18.82 -1.01
C VAL A 28 -8.69 19.36 -1.89
N PRO A 29 -9.92 19.52 -1.37
CA PRO A 29 -11.10 19.83 -2.18
C PRO A 29 -11.04 21.20 -2.88
N ARG A 30 -10.11 22.07 -2.46
CA ARG A 30 -9.92 23.42 -3.02
C ARG A 30 -8.80 23.49 -4.07
N TYR A 31 -8.06 22.41 -4.28
CA TYR A 31 -7.01 22.39 -5.29
C TYR A 31 -7.66 22.48 -6.68
N ARG A 32 -7.20 23.45 -7.49
CA ARG A 32 -7.73 23.68 -8.84
C ARG A 32 -6.68 23.26 -9.87
N GLU A 33 -7.06 22.33 -10.73
CA GLU A 33 -6.32 22.03 -11.94
C GLU A 33 -6.45 23.22 -12.92
N GLY A 34 -5.38 23.45 -13.69
CA GLY A 34 -5.35 24.49 -14.70
C GLY A 34 -4.42 24.10 -15.85
N PRO A 35 -4.66 24.58 -17.07
CA PRO A 35 -3.77 24.34 -18.20
C PRO A 35 -2.44 25.08 -18.03
N LEU A 36 -1.41 24.66 -18.78
CA LEU A 36 -0.15 25.40 -18.80
C LEU A 36 -0.36 26.74 -19.51
N THR A 37 -0.40 27.81 -18.71
CA THR A 37 -0.33 29.20 -19.17
C THR A 37 0.68 29.95 -18.32
N LYS A 38 1.18 31.09 -18.79
CA LYS A 38 2.06 31.95 -17.97
C LYS A 38 1.39 32.33 -16.64
N ALA A 39 0.09 32.64 -16.67
CA ALA A 39 -0.68 33.00 -15.49
C ALA A 39 -0.83 31.82 -14.51
N SER A 40 -1.20 30.63 -15.01
CA SER A 40 -1.35 29.42 -14.19
C SER A 40 -0.02 28.97 -13.59
N LEU A 41 1.08 29.07 -14.34
CA LEU A 41 2.42 28.79 -13.83
C LEU A 41 2.83 29.80 -12.75
N ALA A 42 2.61 31.09 -12.97
CA ALA A 42 2.88 32.11 -11.96
C ALA A 42 2.02 31.92 -10.69
N GLU A 43 0.75 31.55 -10.82
CA GLU A 43 -0.12 31.22 -9.69
C GLU A 43 0.41 30.03 -8.89
N LEU A 44 0.79 28.95 -9.59
CA LEU A 44 1.37 27.75 -8.96
C LEU A 44 2.63 28.10 -8.17
N LEU A 45 3.57 28.81 -8.80
CA LEU A 45 4.83 29.19 -8.14
C LEU A 45 4.60 30.12 -6.95
N GLY A 46 3.70 31.10 -7.09
CA GLY A 46 3.32 31.98 -5.98
C GLY A 46 2.68 31.22 -4.82
N ARG A 47 1.84 30.21 -5.10
CA ARG A 47 1.27 29.33 -4.09
C ARG A 47 2.34 28.51 -3.36
N VAL A 48 3.24 27.89 -4.12
CA VAL A 48 4.33 27.06 -3.59
C VAL A 48 5.31 27.88 -2.76
N SER A 49 5.63 29.12 -3.16
CA SER A 49 6.42 30.04 -2.34
C SER A 49 5.75 30.32 -0.98
N ARG A 50 4.43 30.50 -0.93
CA ARG A 50 3.71 30.65 0.34
C ARG A 50 3.79 29.39 1.20
N PHE A 51 3.65 28.20 0.61
CA PHE A 51 3.83 26.93 1.33
C PHE A 51 5.23 26.80 1.92
N HIS A 52 6.26 27.14 1.14
CA HIS A 52 7.65 27.17 1.60
C HIS A 52 7.83 28.08 2.82
N GLU A 53 7.39 29.34 2.73
CA GLU A 53 7.53 30.30 3.84
C GLU A 53 6.70 29.91 5.06
N GLN A 54 5.45 29.46 4.87
CA GLN A 54 4.59 28.99 5.97
C GLN A 54 5.24 27.81 6.71
N ARG A 55 5.72 26.80 5.98
CA ARG A 55 6.37 25.63 6.58
C ARG A 55 7.66 26.02 7.29
N ARG A 56 8.49 26.85 6.65
CA ARG A 56 9.74 27.34 7.22
C ARG A 56 9.49 28.09 8.54
N ALA A 57 8.55 29.03 8.55
CA ALA A 57 8.18 29.79 9.73
C ALA A 57 7.65 28.87 10.85
N ALA A 58 6.81 27.88 10.51
CA ALA A 58 6.30 26.91 11.47
C ALA A 58 7.42 26.04 12.10
N LEU A 59 8.42 25.64 11.33
CA LEU A 59 9.57 24.88 11.84
C LEU A 59 10.52 25.77 12.67
N GLN A 60 10.73 27.03 12.27
CA GLN A 60 11.48 28.01 13.06
C GLN A 60 10.79 28.31 14.39
N ALA A 61 9.47 28.46 14.41
CA ALA A 61 8.68 28.65 15.62
C ALA A 61 8.77 27.43 16.56
N LYS A 62 9.01 26.23 16.01
CA LYS A 62 9.34 25.00 16.78
C LYS A 62 10.81 24.92 17.21
N GLY A 63 11.61 25.96 16.96
CA GLY A 63 13.03 26.01 17.31
C GLY A 63 13.92 25.07 16.49
N GLN A 64 13.49 24.64 15.31
CA GLN A 64 14.32 23.78 14.48
C GLN A 64 15.52 24.54 13.90
N ALA A 65 16.68 23.87 13.89
CA ALA A 65 17.89 24.41 13.29
C ALA A 65 17.77 24.54 11.76
N ALA A 66 18.49 25.51 11.19
CA ALA A 66 18.37 25.87 9.77
C ALA A 66 18.69 24.72 8.80
N ASP A 67 19.66 23.86 9.16
CA ASP A 67 20.03 22.66 8.41
C ASP A 67 18.90 21.63 8.40
N LYS A 68 18.24 21.39 9.54
CA LYS A 68 17.08 20.50 9.64
C LYS A 68 15.88 21.03 8.85
N ILE A 69 15.67 22.35 8.89
CA ILE A 69 14.62 23.01 8.09
C ILE A 69 14.91 22.82 6.60
N ALA A 70 16.16 22.98 6.17
CA ALA A 70 16.54 22.78 4.76
C ALA A 70 16.36 21.33 4.27
N GLN A 71 16.34 20.36 5.20
CA GLN A 71 16.10 18.94 4.95
C GLN A 71 14.64 18.51 5.19
N ASP A 72 13.73 19.44 5.54
CA ASP A 72 12.32 19.09 5.68
C ASP A 72 11.72 18.75 4.30
N GLY A 73 10.99 17.64 4.21
CA GLY A 73 10.51 17.11 2.94
C GLY A 73 9.65 18.10 2.14
N VAL A 74 8.79 18.88 2.83
CA VAL A 74 7.97 19.92 2.19
C VAL A 74 8.84 21.07 1.68
N ILE A 75 9.86 21.49 2.45
CA ILE A 75 10.81 22.54 2.03
C ILE A 75 11.57 22.11 0.78
N VAL A 76 12.09 20.87 0.77
CA VAL A 76 12.80 20.28 -0.37
C VAL A 76 11.89 20.22 -1.61
N ALA A 77 10.65 19.73 -1.44
CA ALA A 77 9.68 19.64 -2.53
C ALA A 77 9.29 21.01 -3.10
N CYS A 78 9.07 22.01 -2.24
CA CYS A 78 8.81 23.38 -2.67
C CYS A 78 9.97 23.94 -3.51
N ARG A 79 11.22 23.74 -3.09
CA ARG A 79 12.39 24.20 -3.87
C ARG A 79 12.47 23.51 -5.22
N LEU A 80 12.27 22.20 -5.27
CA LEU A 80 12.23 21.43 -6.51
C LEU A 80 11.20 22.01 -7.49
N ILE A 81 9.98 22.30 -7.01
CA ILE A 81 8.94 22.91 -7.86
C ILE A 81 9.34 24.31 -8.32
N LEU A 82 9.88 25.14 -7.44
CA LEU A 82 10.26 26.51 -7.77
C LEU A 82 11.38 26.54 -8.82
N ASP A 83 12.37 25.65 -8.71
CA ASP A 83 13.49 25.58 -9.64
C ASP A 83 13.04 25.03 -11.01
N GLN A 84 12.30 23.92 -11.03
CA GLN A 84 11.74 23.38 -12.27
C GLN A 84 10.73 24.32 -12.93
N GLY A 85 9.92 25.02 -12.14
CA GLY A 85 8.94 25.98 -12.62
C GLY A 85 9.56 27.24 -13.21
N LYS A 86 10.68 27.74 -12.65
CA LYS A 86 11.45 28.82 -13.27
C LYS A 86 12.04 28.40 -14.61
N ALA A 87 12.59 27.18 -14.70
CA ALA A 87 13.08 26.64 -15.96
C ALA A 87 11.95 26.53 -17.00
N LEU A 88 10.76 26.12 -16.57
CA LEU A 88 9.58 26.08 -17.43
C LEU A 88 9.10 27.48 -17.86
N ALA A 89 9.15 28.46 -16.96
CA ALA A 89 8.75 29.85 -17.25
C ALA A 89 9.70 30.56 -18.24
N ALA A 90 10.98 30.16 -18.25
CA ALA A 90 11.98 30.64 -19.19
C ALA A 90 11.83 30.04 -20.60
N ALA A 91 11.10 28.92 -20.74
CA ALA A 91 10.81 28.33 -22.03
C ALA A 91 9.72 29.13 -22.77
N ASP A 92 9.78 29.13 -24.10
CA ASP A 92 8.69 29.66 -24.91
C ASP A 92 7.47 28.72 -24.85
N LEU A 93 6.55 29.00 -23.92
CA LEU A 93 5.36 28.19 -23.69
C LEU A 93 4.47 28.04 -24.94
N ALA A 94 4.56 28.95 -25.92
CA ALA A 94 3.80 28.84 -27.17
C ALA A 94 4.30 27.67 -28.04
N THR A 95 5.58 27.34 -27.94
CA THR A 95 6.24 26.27 -28.71
C THR A 95 6.65 25.07 -27.85
N ALA A 96 6.60 25.20 -26.52
CA ALA A 96 7.05 24.19 -25.56
C ALA A 96 6.27 22.86 -25.63
N GLY A 97 5.16 22.85 -26.37
CA GLY A 97 4.48 21.65 -26.81
C GLY A 97 3.95 20.79 -25.66
N SER A 98 3.87 19.50 -25.92
CA SER A 98 3.27 18.55 -25.02
C SER A 98 4.16 18.32 -23.76
N GLU A 99 5.47 18.13 -23.95
CA GLU A 99 6.43 17.90 -22.85
C GLU A 99 6.31 18.93 -21.70
N ALA A 100 6.16 20.21 -22.04
CA ALA A 100 5.99 21.28 -21.06
C ALA A 100 4.67 21.18 -20.29
N GLN A 101 3.56 20.90 -20.97
CA GLN A 101 2.26 20.68 -20.33
C GLN A 101 2.33 19.52 -19.33
N ARG A 102 3.01 18.44 -19.69
CA ARG A 102 3.19 17.29 -18.79
C ARG A 102 4.01 17.66 -17.56
N ARG A 103 5.16 18.32 -17.74
CA ARG A 103 5.97 18.81 -16.61
C ARG A 103 5.15 19.71 -15.70
N PHE A 104 4.33 20.58 -16.25
CA PHE A 104 3.43 21.41 -15.45
C PHE A 104 2.44 20.59 -14.61
N VAL A 105 1.84 19.54 -15.20
CA VAL A 105 0.96 18.62 -14.46
C VAL A 105 1.74 17.93 -13.32
N GLU A 106 2.96 17.46 -13.56
CA GLU A 106 3.80 16.85 -12.52
C GLU A 106 4.11 17.82 -11.36
N LEU A 107 4.38 19.09 -11.68
CA LEU A 107 4.55 20.15 -10.66
C LEU A 107 3.27 20.41 -9.87
N GLN A 108 2.11 20.40 -10.52
CA GLN A 108 0.81 20.52 -9.84
C GLN A 108 0.56 19.32 -8.92
N ARG A 109 0.88 18.09 -9.35
CA ARG A 109 0.72 16.88 -8.53
C ARG A 109 1.59 16.93 -7.28
N LEU A 110 2.84 17.39 -7.41
CA LEU A 110 3.72 17.56 -6.25
C LEU A 110 3.23 18.68 -5.33
N ALA A 111 2.75 19.80 -5.88
CA ALA A 111 2.15 20.89 -5.10
C ALA A 111 0.87 20.47 -4.36
N PHE A 112 0.03 19.62 -4.98
CA PHE A 112 -1.14 19.03 -4.34
C PHE A 112 -0.74 18.22 -3.10
N SER A 113 0.29 17.38 -3.21
CA SER A 113 0.75 16.56 -2.10
C SER A 113 1.37 17.39 -0.96
N ILE A 114 2.01 18.52 -1.28
CA ILE A 114 2.46 19.52 -0.29
C ILE A 114 1.26 20.16 0.42
N GLU A 115 0.25 20.63 -0.33
CA GLU A 115 -0.95 21.24 0.22
C GLU A 115 -1.67 20.24 1.15
N ALA A 116 -1.80 18.98 0.73
CA ALA A 116 -2.34 17.89 1.53
C ALA A 116 -1.52 17.52 2.78
N ASP A 117 -0.24 17.90 2.86
CA ASP A 117 0.61 17.70 4.05
C ASP A 117 0.48 18.88 5.04
N LEU A 118 0.25 20.08 4.51
CA LEU A 118 0.09 21.31 5.29
C LEU A 118 -1.31 21.50 5.85
N GLU A 119 -2.33 21.11 5.09
CA GLU A 119 -3.68 20.94 5.61
C GLU A 119 -3.63 19.70 6.51
N ASP A 120 -3.44 19.89 7.82
CA ASP A 120 -3.59 18.82 8.82
C ASP A 120 -5.05 18.37 8.82
N ILE A 121 -5.44 17.58 7.82
CA ILE A 121 -6.81 17.15 7.57
C ILE A 121 -7.06 16.03 8.56
N PRO A 122 -7.82 16.28 9.66
CA PRO A 122 -8.14 15.20 10.59
C PRO A 122 -8.91 14.12 9.84
N GLU A 123 -8.50 12.86 9.98
CA GLU A 123 -9.27 11.72 9.50
C GLU A 123 -10.70 11.83 10.08
N PRO A 124 -11.74 12.09 9.26
CA PRO A 124 -13.09 12.24 9.77
C PRO A 124 -13.57 10.90 10.35
N LEU A 125 -13.58 10.76 11.68
CA LEU A 125 -13.98 9.54 12.40
C LEU A 125 -15.40 9.05 12.02
N LEU A 126 -16.31 9.99 11.72
CA LEU A 126 -17.69 9.73 11.30
C LEU A 126 -17.87 9.60 9.77
N GLY A 127 -16.83 9.85 8.98
CA GLY A 127 -16.88 9.83 7.52
C GLY A 127 -16.95 8.42 6.94
N THR A 128 -16.34 7.43 7.59
CA THR A 128 -16.21 6.06 7.05
C THR A 128 -17.57 5.37 6.84
N ILE A 129 -18.56 5.64 7.70
CA ILE A 129 -19.92 5.09 7.58
C ILE A 129 -20.70 5.76 6.43
N ARG A 130 -20.48 7.06 6.18
CA ARG A 130 -21.17 7.82 5.11
C ARG A 130 -20.57 7.60 3.72
N ARG A 131 -19.26 7.31 3.62
CA ARG A 131 -18.54 7.17 2.34
C ARG A 131 -18.91 5.90 1.55
N GLY A 132 -19.45 4.86 2.20
CA GLY A 132 -19.83 3.60 1.53
C GLY A 132 -21.19 3.61 0.81
N ALA A 133 -22.07 4.58 1.08
CA ALA A 133 -23.44 4.58 0.54
C ALA A 133 -23.51 4.75 -1.00
N PRO A 134 -22.71 5.62 -1.66
CA PRO A 134 -22.75 5.75 -3.12
C PRO A 134 -22.23 4.53 -3.87
N ALA A 135 -21.19 3.85 -3.34
CA ALA A 135 -20.63 2.64 -3.94
C ALA A 135 -21.62 1.46 -3.96
N ILE A 136 -22.55 1.42 -2.99
CA ILE A 136 -23.63 0.43 -2.93
C ILE A 136 -24.69 0.70 -4.01
N LEU A 137 -24.89 1.96 -4.41
CA LEU A 137 -25.94 2.37 -5.36
C LEU A 137 -25.51 2.33 -6.84
N GLN A 138 -24.20 2.33 -7.14
CA GLN A 138 -23.68 2.14 -8.51
C GLN A 138 -22.73 0.94 -8.64
N PRO A 139 -23.18 -0.29 -8.30
CA PRO A 139 -22.37 -1.49 -8.39
C PRO A 139 -22.12 -1.87 -9.86
N GLY A 140 -21.09 -1.30 -10.48
CA GLY A 140 -20.63 -1.73 -11.81
C GLY A 140 -19.84 -0.70 -12.62
N ALA A 141 -19.99 0.60 -12.35
CA ALA A 141 -19.37 1.64 -13.17
C ALA A 141 -17.84 1.69 -13.06
N TYR A 142 -17.28 1.32 -11.90
CA TYR A 142 -15.84 1.45 -11.61
C TYR A 142 -15.02 0.17 -11.86
N SER A 143 -15.67 -0.89 -12.35
CA SER A 143 -15.08 -2.23 -12.42
C SER A 143 -15.33 -2.91 -13.75
N THR A 144 -15.56 -2.13 -14.82
CA THR A 144 -15.87 -2.67 -16.15
C THR A 144 -14.97 -2.01 -17.20
N ILE A 145 -14.36 -2.83 -18.05
CA ILE A 145 -13.58 -2.38 -19.20
C ILE A 145 -14.31 -2.81 -20.47
N ALA A 146 -14.54 -1.87 -21.39
CA ALA A 146 -15.11 -2.20 -22.69
C ALA A 146 -14.12 -3.04 -23.51
N ARG A 147 -14.60 -4.13 -24.12
CA ARG A 147 -13.84 -4.93 -25.07
C ARG A 147 -14.07 -4.40 -26.48
N PRO A 148 -13.02 -4.21 -27.28
CA PRO A 148 -13.20 -3.91 -28.70
C PRO A 148 -13.81 -5.12 -29.40
N VAL A 149 -14.72 -4.87 -30.34
CA VAL A 149 -15.32 -5.92 -31.20
C VAL A 149 -14.24 -6.59 -32.05
N ASP A 150 -13.29 -5.80 -32.55
CA ASP A 150 -12.10 -6.26 -33.26
C ASP A 150 -10.87 -5.50 -32.73
N PRO A 151 -10.04 -6.12 -31.86
CA PRO A 151 -8.85 -5.48 -31.31
C PRO A 151 -7.74 -5.22 -32.33
N ARG A 152 -7.82 -5.79 -33.53
CA ARG A 152 -6.81 -5.64 -34.61
C ARG A 152 -7.12 -4.49 -35.56
N ARG A 153 -8.35 -3.97 -35.53
CA ARG A 153 -8.74 -2.80 -36.29
C ARG A 153 -7.99 -1.55 -35.76
N PRO A 154 -7.53 -0.64 -36.64
CA PRO A 154 -7.06 0.67 -36.21
C PRO A 154 -8.09 1.41 -35.36
N LEU A 155 -7.63 2.09 -34.31
CA LEU A 155 -8.48 2.80 -33.35
C LEU A 155 -9.37 3.87 -34.02
N GLY A 156 -8.79 4.61 -34.97
CA GLY A 156 -9.36 5.86 -35.44
C GLY A 156 -9.21 7.00 -34.42
N LEU A 157 -9.44 8.24 -34.88
CA LEU A 157 -9.14 9.45 -34.11
C LEU A 157 -9.94 9.59 -32.81
N GLU A 158 -11.21 9.16 -32.81
CA GLU A 158 -12.06 9.29 -31.62
C GLU A 158 -11.60 8.36 -30.49
N ALA A 159 -11.34 7.08 -30.79
CA ALA A 159 -10.85 6.14 -29.79
C ALA A 159 -9.43 6.49 -29.34
N ALA A 160 -8.56 6.92 -30.26
CA ALA A 160 -7.21 7.39 -29.91
C ALA A 160 -7.20 8.56 -28.92
N ARG A 161 -8.19 9.48 -28.97
CA ARG A 161 -8.34 10.56 -27.98
C ARG A 161 -8.77 10.08 -26.61
N ARG A 162 -9.36 8.89 -26.49
CA ARG A 162 -9.74 8.27 -25.22
C ARG A 162 -8.60 7.47 -24.59
N GLU A 163 -7.59 7.09 -25.37
CA GLU A 163 -6.41 6.40 -24.85
C GLU A 163 -5.63 7.28 -23.87
N ALA A 164 -4.80 6.64 -23.05
CA ALA A 164 -3.92 7.35 -22.14
C ALA A 164 -3.00 8.30 -22.92
N ALA A 165 -2.72 9.47 -22.34
CA ALA A 165 -1.80 10.44 -22.92
C ALA A 165 -0.35 10.03 -22.63
N TRP A 166 0.61 10.67 -23.32
CA TRP A 166 2.05 10.54 -23.02
C TRP A 166 2.59 9.12 -23.12
N LEU A 167 2.12 8.36 -24.09
CA LEU A 167 2.58 7.00 -24.33
C LEU A 167 3.87 7.01 -25.14
N TYR A 168 4.80 6.12 -24.82
CA TYR A 168 6.10 6.03 -25.46
C TYR A 168 6.30 4.65 -26.08
N TYR A 169 7.01 4.60 -27.20
CA TYR A 169 7.50 3.34 -27.73
C TYR A 169 8.48 2.69 -26.73
N PRO A 170 8.48 1.36 -26.57
CA PRO A 170 9.41 0.66 -25.67
C PRO A 170 10.89 0.89 -25.96
N ASP A 171 11.22 1.24 -27.22
CA ASP A 171 12.58 1.54 -27.68
C ASP A 171 13.01 2.99 -27.42
N GLY A 172 12.13 3.82 -26.85
CA GLY A 172 12.45 5.20 -26.48
C GLY A 172 12.39 6.21 -27.63
N ARG A 173 11.85 5.88 -28.81
CA ARG A 173 11.71 6.79 -29.97
C ARG A 173 10.84 8.05 -29.77
N GLY A 174 10.46 8.36 -28.53
CA GLY A 174 9.67 9.53 -28.17
C GLY A 174 8.19 9.21 -27.90
N PRO A 175 7.40 10.26 -27.58
CA PRO A 175 5.97 10.10 -27.32
C PRO A 175 5.20 9.86 -28.62
N VAL A 176 4.14 9.06 -28.53
CA VAL A 176 3.23 8.75 -29.64
C VAL A 176 2.17 9.84 -29.76
N THR A 177 1.98 10.37 -30.96
CA THR A 177 0.95 11.37 -31.26
C THR A 177 -0.44 10.73 -31.36
N VAL A 178 -1.50 11.54 -31.23
CA VAL A 178 -2.89 11.07 -31.39
C VAL A 178 -3.13 10.51 -32.80
N ALA A 179 -2.49 11.08 -33.83
CA ALA A 179 -2.62 10.58 -35.21
C ALA A 179 -1.97 9.20 -35.38
N GLU A 180 -0.79 8.99 -34.79
CA GLU A 180 -0.15 7.67 -34.75
C GLU A 180 -1.00 6.66 -33.96
N LEU A 181 -1.50 7.04 -32.77
CA LEU A 181 -2.41 6.20 -31.99
C LEU A 181 -3.66 5.80 -32.78
N ALA A 182 -4.21 6.72 -33.59
CA ALA A 182 -5.38 6.45 -34.43
C ALA A 182 -5.10 5.42 -35.53
N ALA A 183 -3.86 5.36 -36.03
CA ALA A 183 -3.43 4.37 -37.01
C ALA A 183 -3.08 3.01 -36.37
N MET A 184 -2.74 2.99 -35.08
CA MET A 184 -2.49 1.77 -34.32
C MET A 184 -3.79 1.03 -34.00
N ASN A 185 -3.68 -0.27 -33.80
CA ASN A 185 -4.73 -1.08 -33.19
C ASN A 185 -4.55 -1.20 -31.67
N HIS A 186 -5.50 -1.85 -30.99
CA HIS A 186 -5.47 -1.96 -29.53
C HIS A 186 -4.26 -2.75 -29.00
N PHE A 187 -3.76 -3.75 -29.74
CA PHE A 187 -2.57 -4.50 -29.35
C PHE A 187 -1.33 -3.61 -29.37
N GLU A 188 -1.13 -2.85 -30.43
CA GLU A 188 -0.01 -1.92 -30.59
C GLU A 188 -0.02 -0.85 -29.50
N VAL A 189 -1.16 -0.21 -29.25
CA VAL A 189 -1.31 0.80 -28.19
C VAL A 189 -1.01 0.22 -26.80
N SER A 190 -1.42 -1.03 -26.54
CA SER A 190 -1.16 -1.69 -25.26
C SER A 190 0.33 -1.96 -25.02
N ARG A 191 1.16 -2.03 -26.07
CA ARG A 191 2.62 -2.28 -25.97
C ARG A 191 3.40 -1.02 -25.64
N LEU A 192 2.84 0.16 -25.92
CA LEU A 192 3.41 1.42 -25.49
C LEU A 192 3.56 1.45 -23.96
N GLN A 193 4.50 2.24 -23.47
CA GLN A 193 4.79 2.37 -22.05
C GLN A 193 4.44 3.77 -21.55
N PRO A 194 4.20 3.93 -20.25
CA PRO A 194 4.39 5.22 -19.60
C PRO A 194 5.80 5.75 -19.92
N ARG A 195 5.97 7.07 -19.86
CA ARG A 195 7.27 7.69 -20.13
C ARG A 195 8.41 7.07 -19.29
N PRO A 196 9.65 7.06 -19.81
CA PRO A 196 10.81 6.80 -18.96
C PRO A 196 10.84 7.75 -17.75
N GLY A 197 11.06 7.19 -16.55
CA GLY A 197 11.07 7.94 -15.30
C GLY A 197 9.71 8.44 -14.84
N HIS A 198 8.61 7.78 -15.23
CA HIS A 198 7.27 8.08 -14.72
C HIS A 198 7.22 7.95 -13.19
N PRO A 199 6.67 8.92 -12.43
CA PRO A 199 6.68 8.87 -10.96
C PRO A 199 6.00 7.63 -10.38
N GLY A 200 4.93 7.16 -11.03
CA GLY A 200 4.18 5.97 -10.62
C GLY A 200 4.66 4.63 -11.20
N PHE A 201 5.69 4.60 -12.05
CA PHE A 201 6.10 3.37 -12.73
C PHE A 201 7.59 3.35 -13.07
N ALA A 202 8.27 2.30 -12.63
CA ALA A 202 9.66 2.02 -12.97
C ALA A 202 9.74 0.86 -13.98
N PRO A 203 9.88 1.15 -15.30
CA PRO A 203 10.13 0.10 -16.27
C PRO A 203 11.50 -0.55 -15.99
N GLY A 204 11.59 -1.87 -16.14
CA GLY A 204 12.86 -2.61 -16.08
C GLY A 204 13.01 -3.60 -14.94
N GLY A 205 14.00 -4.50 -15.05
CA GLY A 205 14.20 -5.64 -14.17
C GLY A 205 13.28 -6.82 -14.51
N MET A 206 13.82 -8.04 -14.47
CA MET A 206 13.00 -9.24 -14.49
C MET A 206 12.22 -9.32 -13.18
N PRO A 207 10.92 -9.66 -13.19
CA PRO A 207 10.23 -9.98 -11.95
C PRO A 207 10.97 -11.08 -11.17
N GLY A 208 10.79 -11.09 -9.85
CA GLY A 208 11.53 -11.92 -8.89
C GLY A 208 12.79 -11.26 -8.33
N PHE A 209 13.28 -10.20 -8.98
CA PHE A 209 14.49 -9.48 -8.54
C PHE A 209 14.21 -8.08 -8.00
N ARG A 210 13.01 -7.53 -8.24
CA ARG A 210 12.72 -6.13 -7.94
C ARG A 210 12.67 -5.87 -6.44
N TYR A 211 12.02 -6.75 -5.67
CA TYR A 211 12.01 -6.60 -4.21
C TYR A 211 13.42 -6.69 -3.61
N ARG A 212 14.26 -7.63 -4.08
CA ARG A 212 15.65 -7.75 -3.62
C ARG A 212 16.48 -6.51 -3.97
N ALA A 213 16.33 -5.98 -5.18
CA ALA A 213 16.98 -4.73 -5.59
C ALA A 213 16.51 -3.54 -4.75
N PHE A 214 15.22 -3.47 -4.43
CA PHE A 214 14.66 -2.47 -3.52
C PHE A 214 15.27 -2.55 -2.11
N LEU A 215 15.35 -3.74 -1.52
CA LEU A 215 15.97 -3.94 -0.20
C LEU A 215 17.45 -3.57 -0.20
N TYR A 216 18.17 -3.91 -1.28
CA TYR A 216 19.56 -3.53 -1.44
C TYR A 216 19.72 -2.00 -1.50
N ASP A 217 18.98 -1.31 -2.36
CA ASP A 217 19.02 0.15 -2.49
C ASP A 217 18.70 0.83 -1.15
N LEU A 218 17.60 0.44 -0.51
CA LEU A 218 17.20 0.94 0.80
C LEU A 218 18.32 0.78 1.84
N THR A 219 18.94 -0.40 1.91
CA THR A 219 20.05 -0.68 2.84
C THR A 219 21.25 0.23 2.55
N GLN A 220 21.61 0.44 1.28
CA GLN A 220 22.71 1.34 0.93
C GLN A 220 22.41 2.79 1.31
N ARG A 221 21.20 3.27 1.03
CA ARG A 221 20.78 4.63 1.40
C ARG A 221 20.82 4.82 2.92
N LEU A 222 20.35 3.83 3.69
CA LEU A 222 20.39 3.88 5.16
C LEU A 222 21.83 3.96 5.67
N ARG A 223 22.75 3.19 5.08
CA ARG A 223 24.18 3.24 5.43
C ARG A 223 24.84 4.59 5.19
N GLN A 224 24.30 5.38 4.25
CA GLN A 224 24.80 6.71 3.92
C GLN A 224 24.25 7.83 4.82
N GLN A 225 23.19 7.58 5.63
CA GLN A 225 22.54 8.62 6.44
C GLN A 225 23.40 9.15 7.60
N GLY A 226 24.31 8.34 8.15
CA GLY A 226 25.17 8.81 9.23
C GLY A 226 26.03 7.75 9.90
N LYS A 227 26.82 8.19 10.89
CA LYS A 227 27.78 7.32 11.60
C LYS A 227 27.10 6.11 12.25
N LYS A 228 25.91 6.29 12.85
CA LYS A 228 25.17 5.21 13.52
C LYS A 228 24.62 4.16 12.55
N THR A 229 24.28 4.54 11.32
CA THR A 229 23.71 3.63 10.32
C THR A 229 24.74 3.08 9.34
N LYS A 230 26.02 3.49 9.40
CA LYS A 230 27.09 3.01 8.49
C LYS A 230 27.18 1.47 8.42
N SER A 231 26.90 0.79 9.52
CA SER A 231 26.86 -0.67 9.64
C SER A 231 25.43 -1.24 9.68
N PHE A 232 24.46 -0.49 9.14
CA PHE A 232 23.06 -0.90 9.11
C PHE A 232 22.93 -2.26 8.40
N ASP A 233 22.22 -3.16 9.07
CA ASP A 233 21.88 -4.47 8.59
C ASP A 233 20.41 -4.70 8.89
N LEU A 234 19.62 -5.02 7.86
CA LEU A 234 18.17 -5.08 7.97
C LEU A 234 17.73 -6.19 8.94
N THR A 235 18.38 -7.36 8.88
CA THR A 235 18.07 -8.48 9.76
C THR A 235 18.31 -8.10 11.22
N ARG A 236 19.47 -7.50 11.54
CA ARG A 236 19.77 -7.01 12.91
C ARG A 236 18.86 -5.86 13.34
N ALA A 237 18.51 -4.96 12.42
CA ALA A 237 17.60 -3.85 12.71
C ALA A 237 16.22 -4.36 13.15
N THR A 238 15.69 -5.38 12.48
CA THR A 238 14.38 -5.96 12.86
C THR A 238 14.41 -6.75 14.17
N ARG A 239 15.57 -7.27 14.59
CA ARG A 239 15.71 -8.17 15.75
C ARG A 239 15.43 -7.49 17.09
N VAL A 240 15.92 -6.27 17.30
CA VAL A 240 15.78 -5.53 18.56
C VAL A 240 15.02 -4.23 18.32
N GLN A 241 13.92 -4.05 19.04
CA GLN A 241 13.04 -2.89 18.94
C GLN A 241 12.83 -2.28 20.33
N PHE A 242 13.28 -1.05 20.52
CA PHE A 242 13.06 -0.28 21.75
C PHE A 242 11.73 0.44 21.67
N LEU A 243 10.78 0.09 22.55
CA LEU A 243 9.46 0.71 22.58
C LEU A 243 9.58 2.22 22.83
N ARG A 244 8.90 3.03 22.02
CA ARG A 244 8.82 4.49 22.21
C ARG A 244 7.46 4.94 22.71
N LYS A 245 6.41 4.53 22.01
CA LYS A 245 5.03 4.88 22.37
C LYS A 245 4.03 3.95 21.72
N ILE A 246 2.86 3.86 22.32
CA ILE A 246 1.68 3.25 21.68
C ILE A 246 0.97 4.35 20.88
N ARG A 247 0.52 4.03 19.67
CA ARG A 247 -0.27 4.98 18.86
C ARG A 247 -1.71 4.93 19.35
N GLU A 248 -2.37 6.08 19.35
CA GLU A 248 -3.78 6.21 19.76
C GLU A 248 -4.68 6.57 18.57
N SER A 249 -4.22 6.33 17.33
CA SER A 249 -4.94 6.65 16.10
C SER A 249 -4.82 5.59 15.01
N GLY A 250 -5.84 5.48 14.16
CA GLY A 250 -5.90 4.63 12.97
C GLY A 250 -6.80 3.40 13.11
N SER A 251 -6.69 2.47 12.15
CA SER A 251 -7.58 1.29 12.02
C SER A 251 -7.09 0.00 12.68
N THR A 252 -5.80 -0.10 13.00
CA THR A 252 -5.15 -1.30 13.54
C THR A 252 -4.28 -1.00 14.75
N PRO A 253 -4.23 -1.88 15.76
CA PRO A 253 -3.37 -1.71 16.93
C PRO A 253 -1.90 -1.61 16.50
N LYS A 254 -1.21 -0.56 16.96
CA LYS A 254 0.17 -0.30 16.58
C LYS A 254 0.96 0.49 17.61
N PHE A 255 2.27 0.29 17.61
CA PHE A 255 3.23 1.03 18.43
C PHE A 255 4.36 1.58 17.56
N GLU A 256 5.08 2.55 18.11
CA GLU A 256 6.36 3.01 17.57
C GLU A 256 7.52 2.45 18.39
N SER A 257 8.57 2.09 17.68
CA SER A 257 9.85 1.69 18.26
C SER A 257 11.01 2.33 17.52
N THR A 258 12.21 2.17 18.06
CA THR A 258 13.47 2.38 17.35
C THR A 258 14.31 1.13 17.40
N ASP A 259 15.09 0.86 16.37
CA ASP A 259 16.09 -0.21 16.41
C ASP A 259 17.39 0.23 17.09
N ARG A 260 18.36 -0.68 17.15
CA ARG A 260 19.72 -0.42 17.66
C ARG A 260 20.51 0.64 16.89
N TYR A 261 20.11 0.97 15.66
CA TYR A 261 20.72 2.02 14.86
C TYR A 261 20.03 3.38 15.08
N GLY A 262 18.95 3.41 15.87
CA GLY A 262 18.11 4.58 16.12
C GLY A 262 17.11 4.87 15.00
N VAL A 263 16.96 3.97 14.03
CA VAL A 263 15.98 4.10 12.96
C VAL A 263 14.59 3.75 13.51
N LYS A 264 13.58 4.51 13.12
CA LYS A 264 12.22 4.36 13.65
C LYS A 264 11.47 3.26 12.92
N TRP A 265 10.66 2.53 13.66
CA TRP A 265 9.80 1.45 13.18
C TRP A 265 8.39 1.59 13.74
N LYS A 266 7.44 0.97 13.06
CA LYS A 266 6.06 0.80 13.50
C LYS A 266 5.78 -0.70 13.62
N GLY A 267 5.40 -1.15 14.81
CA GLY A 267 4.84 -2.48 14.99
C GLY A 267 3.33 -2.44 14.81
N LYS A 268 2.75 -3.38 14.05
CA LYS A 268 1.31 -3.52 13.84
C LYS A 268 0.87 -4.96 14.14
N TRP A 269 -0.36 -5.12 14.63
CA TRP A 269 -1.06 -6.41 14.78
C TRP A 269 -2.35 -6.47 13.97
N GLY A 270 -2.86 -7.69 13.84
CA GLY A 270 -4.13 -7.99 13.20
C GLY A 270 -3.98 -8.42 11.75
N ARG A 271 -5.10 -8.49 11.04
CA ARG A 271 -5.19 -9.15 9.73
C ARG A 271 -4.31 -8.56 8.61
N GLU A 272 -3.78 -7.36 8.82
CA GLU A 272 -2.95 -6.69 7.83
C GLU A 272 -1.50 -7.20 7.85
N VAL A 273 -1.08 -7.88 8.93
CA VAL A 273 0.31 -8.28 9.18
C VAL A 273 0.92 -9.05 8.02
N HIS A 274 0.13 -9.94 7.43
CA HIS A 274 0.57 -10.78 6.32
C HIS A 274 0.28 -10.17 4.94
N THR A 275 -0.86 -9.49 4.79
CA THR A 275 -1.33 -8.99 3.50
C THR A 275 -0.55 -7.77 3.02
N ASP A 276 -0.18 -6.86 3.92
CA ASP A 276 0.48 -5.59 3.58
C ASP A 276 1.89 -5.86 2.99
N PRO A 277 2.74 -6.72 3.59
CA PRO A 277 4.01 -7.13 2.97
C PRO A 277 3.85 -7.80 1.60
N VAL A 278 2.90 -8.73 1.46
CA VAL A 278 2.68 -9.45 0.20
C VAL A 278 2.24 -8.48 -0.89
N ALA A 279 1.26 -7.63 -0.62
CA ALA A 279 0.74 -6.69 -1.61
C ALA A 279 1.77 -5.61 -1.99
N ALA A 280 2.57 -5.11 -1.05
CA ALA A 280 3.68 -4.19 -1.32
C ALA A 280 4.73 -4.82 -2.25
N ARG A 281 5.07 -6.09 -2.03
CA ARG A 281 5.99 -6.85 -2.91
C ARG A 281 5.40 -7.07 -4.28
N LEU A 282 4.13 -7.50 -4.37
CA LEU A 282 3.44 -7.65 -5.65
C LEU A 282 3.42 -6.34 -6.44
N MET A 283 3.20 -5.19 -5.78
CA MET A 283 3.26 -3.87 -6.41
C MET A 283 4.63 -3.59 -7.03
N LEU A 284 5.72 -3.81 -6.27
CA LEU A 284 7.08 -3.65 -6.79
C LEU A 284 7.33 -4.60 -7.98
N GLU A 285 6.90 -5.86 -7.88
CA GLU A 285 7.11 -6.85 -8.93
C GLU A 285 6.36 -6.54 -10.22
N VAL A 286 5.21 -5.84 -10.17
CA VAL A 286 4.49 -5.38 -11.38
C VAL A 286 4.95 -4.01 -11.90
N GLY A 287 5.87 -3.33 -11.22
CA GLY A 287 6.54 -2.12 -11.72
C GLY A 287 6.34 -0.87 -10.88
N GLY A 288 5.80 -1.02 -9.67
CA GLY A 288 5.82 0.03 -8.67
C GLY A 288 7.25 0.52 -8.44
N PRO A 289 7.49 1.85 -8.45
CA PRO A 289 8.84 2.41 -8.32
C PRO A 289 9.32 2.41 -6.86
N PHE A 290 8.39 2.31 -5.92
CA PHE A 290 8.64 2.34 -4.49
C PHE A 290 7.50 1.64 -3.74
N ALA A 291 7.77 1.20 -2.52
CA ALA A 291 6.77 0.74 -1.56
C ALA A 291 7.31 0.98 -0.14
N ASP A 292 6.40 1.08 0.83
CA ASP A 292 6.80 1.05 2.24
C ASP A 292 7.38 -0.33 2.58
N LEU A 293 8.54 -0.36 3.24
CA LEU A 293 9.08 -1.63 3.73
C LEU A 293 8.25 -2.12 4.91
N THR A 294 7.46 -3.15 4.65
CA THR A 294 6.69 -3.89 5.65
C THR A 294 7.17 -5.34 5.69
N LEU A 295 7.36 -5.87 6.89
CA LEU A 295 7.94 -7.18 7.14
C LEU A 295 7.07 -7.89 8.19
N PRO A 296 6.51 -9.07 7.88
CA PRO A 296 5.98 -9.93 8.92
C PRO A 296 7.17 -10.54 9.66
N THR A 297 7.00 -10.78 10.95
CA THR A 297 8.06 -11.33 11.79
C THR A 297 7.74 -12.76 12.14
N ALA A 298 8.72 -13.66 12.06
CA ALA A 298 8.55 -15.01 12.58
C ALA A 298 8.34 -15.00 14.11
N PRO A 299 7.71 -16.04 14.69
CA PRO A 299 7.54 -16.16 16.13
C PRO A 299 8.85 -15.96 16.89
N GLY A 300 8.86 -15.05 17.86
CA GLY A 300 10.03 -14.73 18.68
C GLY A 300 11.19 -14.06 17.94
N ALA A 301 11.00 -13.64 16.68
CA ALA A 301 12.05 -13.00 15.89
C ALA A 301 12.37 -11.57 16.37
N VAL A 302 11.43 -10.90 17.04
CA VAL A 302 11.60 -9.52 17.53
C VAL A 302 11.60 -9.48 19.06
N LEU A 303 12.65 -8.87 19.62
CA LEU A 303 12.72 -8.48 21.02
C LEU A 303 12.18 -7.05 21.15
N LEU A 304 10.93 -6.92 21.61
CA LEU A 304 10.39 -5.61 21.98
C LEU A 304 10.88 -5.27 23.40
N VAL A 305 11.88 -4.42 23.50
CA VAL A 305 12.50 -3.99 24.76
C VAL A 305 11.72 -2.81 25.34
N PHE A 306 11.33 -2.92 26.60
CA PHE A 306 10.65 -1.86 27.34
C PHE A 306 11.62 -0.84 27.93
N ALA A 307 11.09 0.19 28.61
CA ALA A 307 11.91 1.26 29.16
C ALA A 307 13.02 0.75 30.09
N PRO A 308 14.20 1.38 30.08
CA PRO A 308 15.33 0.93 30.88
C PRO A 308 15.04 1.10 32.39
N PRO A 309 15.64 0.31 33.28
CA PRO A 309 15.36 0.40 34.73
C PRO A 309 15.70 1.77 35.33
N ARG A 310 16.66 2.49 34.72
CA ARG A 310 17.09 3.83 35.13
C ARG A 310 16.17 4.95 34.64
N ASP A 311 15.22 4.66 33.74
CA ASP A 311 14.24 5.65 33.32
C ASP A 311 13.39 6.06 34.52
N GLN A 312 13.29 7.36 34.78
CA GLN A 312 12.53 7.92 35.90
C GLN A 312 11.14 8.40 35.48
N ASP A 313 10.79 8.35 34.19
CA ASP A 313 9.48 8.78 33.72
C ASP A 313 8.39 7.84 34.29
N PRO A 314 7.45 8.35 35.12
CA PRO A 314 6.39 7.52 35.68
C PRO A 314 5.44 6.96 34.60
N ALA A 315 5.38 7.58 33.41
CA ALA A 315 4.59 7.10 32.29
C ALA A 315 5.31 6.02 31.45
N ALA A 316 6.61 5.78 31.69
CA ALA A 316 7.37 4.80 30.93
C ALA A 316 6.85 3.38 31.15
N ILE A 317 6.59 2.68 30.05
CA ILE A 317 6.15 1.29 30.02
C ILE A 317 7.37 0.42 30.30
N ARG A 318 7.36 -0.26 31.45
CA ARG A 318 8.45 -1.12 31.93
C ARG A 318 8.08 -2.61 31.90
N THR A 319 6.80 -2.94 31.92
CA THR A 319 6.33 -4.34 31.92
C THR A 319 5.30 -4.58 30.83
N PHE A 320 5.12 -5.85 30.47
CA PHE A 320 4.08 -6.26 29.53
C PHE A 320 2.67 -5.96 30.06
N ALA A 321 2.41 -6.12 31.36
CA ALA A 321 1.13 -5.76 31.95
C ALA A 321 0.79 -4.26 31.75
N GLN A 322 1.78 -3.37 31.91
CA GLN A 322 1.59 -1.95 31.62
C GLN A 322 1.34 -1.70 30.14
N PHE A 323 2.09 -2.37 29.27
CA PHE A 323 1.92 -2.31 27.82
C PHE A 323 0.49 -2.71 27.39
N ALA A 324 0.00 -3.85 27.88
CA ALA A 324 -1.35 -4.34 27.62
C ALA A 324 -2.41 -3.38 28.16
N ALA A 325 -2.25 -2.87 29.37
CA ALA A 325 -3.18 -1.91 29.98
C ALA A 325 -3.30 -0.60 29.19
N VAL A 326 -2.22 -0.13 28.55
CA VAL A 326 -2.29 1.05 27.66
C VAL A 326 -3.05 0.72 26.38
N PHE A 327 -2.81 -0.43 25.74
CA PHE A 327 -3.56 -0.84 24.55
C PHE A 327 -5.05 -1.06 24.81
N GLN A 328 -5.42 -1.65 25.95
CA GLN A 328 -6.82 -1.86 26.34
C GLN A 328 -7.56 -0.54 26.61
N ARG A 329 -6.85 0.49 27.09
CA ARG A 329 -7.40 1.85 27.30
C ARG A 329 -7.39 2.71 26.04
N SER A 330 -6.60 2.34 25.03
CA SER A 330 -6.55 3.05 23.75
C SER A 330 -7.86 2.91 22.96
N MET A 331 -8.01 3.68 21.88
CA MET A 331 -9.16 3.57 20.98
C MET A 331 -9.33 2.18 20.36
N PHE A 332 -8.27 1.37 20.33
CA PHE A 332 -8.32 0.01 19.79
C PHE A 332 -8.96 -0.99 20.74
N ARG A 333 -8.96 -0.72 22.05
CA ARG A 333 -9.39 -1.66 23.11
C ARG A 333 -8.76 -3.06 22.92
N PHE A 334 -7.50 -3.06 22.50
CA PHE A 334 -6.80 -4.26 22.06
C PHE A 334 -6.14 -4.96 23.25
N ASP A 335 -6.28 -6.28 23.33
CA ASP A 335 -5.49 -7.10 24.25
C ASP A 335 -4.33 -7.77 23.48
N PRO A 336 -3.07 -7.37 23.73
CA PRO A 336 -1.91 -8.00 23.09
C PRO A 336 -1.56 -9.37 23.70
N THR A 337 -2.18 -9.78 24.81
CA THR A 337 -1.81 -11.02 25.53
C THR A 337 -1.87 -12.28 24.68
N PRO A 338 -2.88 -12.50 23.81
CA PRO A 338 -2.93 -13.66 22.92
C PRO A 338 -1.78 -13.72 21.89
N TYR A 339 -1.12 -12.59 21.63
CA TYR A 339 0.00 -12.52 20.69
C TYR A 339 1.35 -12.78 21.38
N LEU A 340 1.41 -12.83 22.71
CA LEU A 340 2.64 -13.05 23.46
C LEU A 340 3.05 -14.52 23.43
N LEU A 341 4.30 -14.79 23.02
CA LEU A 341 4.89 -16.11 22.97
C LEU A 341 4.73 -16.84 24.33
N GLU A 342 4.22 -18.07 24.33
CA GLU A 342 3.90 -18.80 25.57
C GLU A 342 5.12 -19.10 26.46
N HIS A 343 6.31 -19.26 25.86
CA HIS A 343 7.51 -19.62 26.61
C HIS A 343 8.76 -18.88 26.12
N PRO A 344 9.58 -18.33 27.04
CA PRO A 344 9.30 -18.09 28.46
C PRO A 344 8.36 -16.89 28.69
N ARG A 345 7.49 -16.96 29.70
CA ARG A 345 6.75 -15.82 30.28
C ARG A 345 7.28 -15.56 31.68
N LEU A 346 7.72 -14.33 31.92
CA LEU A 346 8.23 -13.90 33.21
C LEU A 346 7.11 -13.24 34.00
N VAL A 347 6.77 -13.82 35.15
CA VAL A 347 5.67 -13.38 36.01
C VAL A 347 6.24 -13.00 37.38
N ALA A 348 5.78 -11.89 37.93
CA ALA A 348 6.12 -11.48 39.29
C ALA A 348 5.40 -12.36 40.33
N SER A 349 5.79 -12.24 41.60
CA SER A 349 5.20 -13.01 42.71
C SER A 349 3.70 -12.73 42.92
N ASP A 350 3.22 -11.56 42.49
CA ASP A 350 1.82 -11.15 42.56
C ASP A 350 0.99 -11.58 41.33
N GLY A 351 1.60 -12.31 40.39
CA GLY A 351 0.96 -12.71 39.14
C GLY A 351 1.07 -11.69 38.00
N THR A 352 1.70 -10.52 38.22
CA THR A 352 1.89 -9.52 37.17
C THR A 352 2.79 -10.05 36.06
N LEU A 353 2.31 -10.01 34.81
CA LEU A 353 3.08 -10.41 33.65
C LEU A 353 4.12 -9.33 33.29
N LEU A 354 5.39 -9.65 33.51
CA LEU A 354 6.50 -8.73 33.34
C LEU A 354 6.96 -8.65 31.88
N GLY A 355 6.98 -9.77 31.17
CA GLY A 355 7.41 -9.88 29.77
C GLY A 355 7.74 -11.33 29.42
N SER A 356 8.55 -11.53 28.38
CA SER A 356 9.13 -12.82 28.03
C SER A 356 10.46 -13.09 28.76
N GLY A 357 11.19 -12.04 29.13
CA GLY A 357 12.43 -12.16 29.88
C GLY A 357 13.00 -10.82 30.33
N ARG A 358 14.23 -10.84 30.85
CA ARG A 358 15.02 -9.64 31.18
C ARG A 358 16.29 -9.61 30.33
N ILE A 359 16.73 -8.41 29.97
CA ILE A 359 18.01 -8.20 29.30
C ILE A 359 19.13 -8.40 30.33
N ASP A 360 19.99 -9.39 30.12
CA ASP A 360 21.24 -9.57 30.85
C ASP A 360 22.43 -9.04 30.03
N ALA A 361 23.62 -9.08 30.62
CA ALA A 361 24.84 -8.59 29.97
C ALA A 361 25.20 -9.39 28.70
N ASP A 362 24.97 -10.71 28.70
CA ASP A 362 25.30 -11.58 27.57
C ASP A 362 24.38 -11.34 26.38
N LEU A 363 23.07 -11.24 26.61
CA LEU A 363 22.08 -10.89 25.60
C LEU A 363 22.33 -9.48 25.08
N ALA A 364 22.66 -8.53 25.96
CA ALA A 364 22.98 -7.18 25.56
C ALA A 364 24.22 -7.12 24.65
N ALA A 365 25.29 -7.83 25.00
CA ALA A 365 26.49 -7.93 24.17
C ALA A 365 26.20 -8.61 22.82
N LYS A 366 25.47 -9.74 22.83
CA LYS A 366 25.12 -10.52 21.64
C LYS A 366 24.29 -9.72 20.65
N GLU A 367 23.23 -9.08 21.13
CA GLU A 367 22.27 -8.36 20.27
C GLU A 367 22.68 -6.88 20.06
N GLY A 368 23.72 -6.42 20.76
CA GLY A 368 24.22 -5.05 20.75
C GLY A 368 23.21 -4.04 21.30
N ILE A 369 22.60 -4.39 22.42
CA ILE A 369 21.68 -3.56 23.19
C ILE A 369 22.53 -2.65 24.12
N PRO A 370 22.22 -1.35 24.24
CA PRO A 370 22.95 -0.46 25.14
C PRO A 370 22.88 -0.91 26.61
N GLU A 371 23.97 -0.74 27.36
CA GLU A 371 24.10 -1.20 28.76
C GLU A 371 23.03 -0.64 29.70
N GLU A 372 22.51 0.56 29.42
CA GLU A 372 21.43 1.18 30.19
C GLU A 372 20.13 0.35 30.20
N TYR A 373 19.95 -0.55 29.23
CA TYR A 373 18.82 -1.49 29.17
C TYR A 373 19.09 -2.82 29.88
N ILE A 374 20.28 -3.05 30.46
CA ILE A 374 20.52 -4.24 31.30
C ILE A 374 19.54 -4.19 32.48
N GLY A 375 18.79 -5.28 32.65
CA GLY A 375 17.69 -5.43 33.61
C GLY A 375 16.31 -5.03 33.06
N ALA A 376 16.23 -4.39 31.88
CA ALA A 376 14.95 -4.09 31.24
C ALA A 376 14.20 -5.38 30.87
N TYR A 377 12.88 -5.34 30.89
CA TYR A 377 12.06 -6.43 30.39
C TYR A 377 11.89 -6.33 28.88
N TYR A 378 11.69 -7.47 28.23
CA TYR A 378 11.32 -7.53 26.82
C TYR A 378 10.16 -8.49 26.59
N ALA A 379 9.45 -8.33 25.48
CA ALA A 379 8.39 -9.22 25.03
C ALA A 379 8.73 -9.83 23.66
N LEU A 380 8.32 -11.08 23.48
CA LEU A 380 8.38 -11.84 22.23
C LEU A 380 6.96 -12.15 21.77
N PHE A 381 6.70 -12.02 20.47
CA PHE A 381 5.37 -12.23 19.90
C PHE A 381 5.36 -13.42 18.95
N HIS A 382 4.21 -14.08 18.84
CA HIS A 382 3.93 -15.08 17.82
C HIS A 382 3.86 -14.45 16.42
N GLU A 383 3.27 -13.26 16.36
CA GLU A 383 3.00 -12.54 15.14
C GLU A 383 3.13 -11.04 15.39
N LEU A 384 3.76 -10.34 14.45
CA LEU A 384 3.92 -8.90 14.43
C LEU A 384 4.33 -8.49 13.01
N GLN A 385 3.82 -7.36 12.53
CA GLN A 385 4.38 -6.68 11.35
C GLN A 385 5.25 -5.52 11.81
N LEU A 386 6.47 -5.44 11.30
CA LEU A 386 7.31 -4.25 11.38
C LEU A 386 7.20 -3.46 10.08
N SER A 387 6.97 -2.15 10.19
CA SER A 387 7.00 -1.20 9.06
C SER A 387 8.07 -0.16 9.32
N LEU A 388 9.01 0.00 8.39
CA LEU A 388 10.11 0.95 8.53
C LEU A 388 9.59 2.39 8.30
N PHE A 389 9.92 3.31 9.21
CA PHE A 389 9.85 4.73 8.91
C PHE A 389 11.15 5.14 8.20
N ASP A 390 11.18 4.96 6.89
CA ASP A 390 12.38 5.17 6.07
C ASP A 390 12.85 6.64 6.15
N PRO A 391 13.99 6.93 6.83
CA PRO A 391 14.54 8.28 6.92
C PRO A 391 15.23 8.70 5.62
N THR A 392 15.41 7.78 4.67
CA THR A 392 16.02 8.03 3.36
C THR A 392 15.00 8.47 2.31
N VAL A 393 13.81 8.87 2.76
CA VAL A 393 12.69 9.26 1.89
C VAL A 393 12.01 10.49 2.47
N HIS A 394 11.89 11.53 1.67
CA HIS A 394 11.00 12.65 1.99
C HIS A 394 9.59 12.30 1.55
N ARG A 395 8.86 11.63 2.44
CA ARG A 395 7.45 11.31 2.23
C ARG A 395 6.61 12.57 2.36
N LEU A 396 5.72 12.77 1.40
CA LEU A 396 4.69 13.82 1.40
C LEU A 396 3.31 13.17 1.60
N SER A 397 2.25 13.96 1.53
CA SER A 397 0.89 13.48 1.74
C SER A 397 0.33 12.78 0.48
N GLY A 398 -0.99 12.68 0.38
CA GLY A 398 -1.67 11.92 -0.66
C GLY A 398 -1.30 12.33 -2.09
N ALA A 399 -1.27 11.36 -3.00
CA ALA A 399 -1.15 11.60 -4.43
C ALA A 399 -2.54 11.84 -5.05
N PRO A 400 -2.66 12.77 -6.02
CA PRO A 400 -3.95 13.12 -6.63
C PRO A 400 -4.37 12.03 -7.65
N ILE A 401 -4.91 10.91 -7.14
CA ILE A 401 -5.37 9.81 -7.99
C ILE A 401 -6.73 10.11 -8.65
N ASN A 402 -7.45 11.15 -8.23
CA ASN A 402 -8.74 11.55 -8.80
C ASN A 402 -8.71 12.89 -9.56
N GLY A 403 -7.53 13.39 -9.94
CA GLY A 403 -7.39 14.63 -10.70
C GLY A 403 -5.97 14.85 -11.22
N LEU A 404 -5.67 16.06 -11.70
CA LEU A 404 -4.32 16.46 -12.11
C LEU A 404 -3.70 15.49 -13.11
N GLY A 405 -4.43 15.25 -14.20
CA GLY A 405 -4.03 14.35 -15.29
C GLY A 405 -4.15 12.86 -15.01
N ALA A 406 -4.49 12.41 -13.79
CA ALA A 406 -4.62 10.98 -13.47
C ALA A 406 -5.61 10.24 -14.39
N GLU A 407 -6.67 10.92 -14.83
CA GLU A 407 -7.66 10.39 -15.76
C GLU A 407 -7.11 10.10 -17.15
N THR A 408 -5.92 10.59 -17.50
CA THR A 408 -5.21 10.32 -18.77
C THR A 408 -3.90 9.56 -18.55
N ASP A 409 -3.57 9.21 -17.32
CA ASP A 409 -2.36 8.49 -16.94
C ASP A 409 -2.59 6.98 -17.01
N ARG A 410 -1.82 6.29 -17.87
CA ARG A 410 -1.88 4.84 -18.04
C ARG A 410 -1.68 4.07 -16.73
N VAL A 411 -0.79 4.53 -15.86
CA VAL A 411 -0.50 3.87 -14.58
C VAL A 411 -1.72 3.96 -13.67
N ALA A 412 -2.30 5.16 -13.53
CA ALA A 412 -3.48 5.38 -12.69
C ALA A 412 -4.71 4.62 -13.21
N ARG A 413 -4.94 4.61 -14.53
CA ARG A 413 -6.00 3.83 -15.18
C ARG A 413 -5.78 2.32 -15.02
N GLY A 414 -4.58 1.84 -15.32
CA GLY A 414 -4.20 0.43 -15.24
C GLY A 414 -4.21 -0.13 -13.81
N ALA A 415 -4.08 0.72 -12.79
CA ALA A 415 -4.14 0.33 -11.38
C ALA A 415 -5.47 -0.35 -10.99
N LEU A 416 -6.55 -0.18 -11.77
CA LEU A 416 -7.78 -0.97 -11.61
C LEU A 416 -7.48 -2.47 -11.66
N VAL A 417 -6.73 -2.91 -12.68
CA VAL A 417 -6.46 -4.34 -12.91
C VAL A 417 -5.62 -4.91 -11.78
N PHE A 418 -4.60 -4.17 -11.31
CA PHE A 418 -3.79 -4.59 -10.18
C PHE A 418 -4.61 -4.72 -8.89
N ASN A 419 -5.40 -3.69 -8.54
CA ASN A 419 -6.19 -3.72 -7.29
C ASN A 419 -7.32 -4.75 -7.34
N ALA A 420 -7.92 -5.00 -8.50
CA ALA A 420 -8.86 -6.10 -8.66
C ALA A 420 -8.16 -7.47 -8.53
N TRP A 421 -6.94 -7.61 -9.05
CA TRP A 421 -6.15 -8.85 -8.96
C TRP A 421 -5.86 -9.26 -7.52
N ILE A 422 -5.48 -8.30 -6.68
CA ILE A 422 -5.24 -8.53 -5.24
C ILE A 422 -6.48 -8.32 -4.35
N ASP A 423 -7.64 -7.98 -4.94
CA ASP A 423 -8.88 -7.61 -4.25
C ASP A 423 -8.68 -6.58 -3.12
N ASN A 424 -8.03 -5.45 -3.44
CA ASN A 424 -7.79 -4.35 -2.50
C ASN A 424 -8.79 -3.21 -2.70
N PRO A 425 -9.88 -3.12 -1.91
CA PRO A 425 -10.93 -2.13 -2.15
C PRO A 425 -10.57 -0.75 -1.56
N ASP A 426 -9.57 -0.65 -0.69
CA ASP A 426 -9.26 0.56 0.09
C ASP A 426 -8.34 1.54 -0.66
N ILE A 427 -8.62 1.79 -1.95
CA ILE A 427 -7.88 2.77 -2.74
C ILE A 427 -8.51 4.15 -2.61
N LYS A 428 -7.73 5.10 -2.09
CA LYS A 428 -8.06 6.51 -1.90
C LYS A 428 -6.78 7.35 -1.99
N GLU A 429 -6.91 8.66 -2.13
CA GLU A 429 -5.76 9.58 -2.19
C GLU A 429 -4.87 9.49 -0.94
N ASP A 430 -5.41 9.17 0.25
CA ASP A 430 -4.60 8.96 1.46
C ASP A 430 -3.71 7.70 1.40
N ASN A 431 -4.10 6.73 0.59
CA ASN A 431 -3.43 5.44 0.40
C ASN A 431 -2.60 5.42 -0.90
N ALA A 432 -2.46 6.55 -1.57
CA ALA A 432 -1.48 6.81 -2.60
C ALA A 432 -0.58 7.94 -2.10
N ARG A 433 0.75 7.83 -2.19
CA ARG A 433 1.67 8.82 -1.62
C ARG A 433 2.60 9.35 -2.69
N VAL A 434 3.01 10.60 -2.52
CA VAL A 434 4.16 11.17 -3.22
C VAL A 434 5.36 11.14 -2.28
N ALA A 435 6.53 10.83 -2.81
CA ALA A 435 7.77 10.94 -2.07
C ALA A 435 8.92 11.41 -2.96
N LEU A 436 9.93 12.00 -2.33
CA LEU A 436 11.20 12.30 -2.98
C LEU A 436 12.25 11.30 -2.50
N LEU A 437 12.91 10.67 -3.46
CA LEU A 437 14.07 9.80 -3.26
C LEU A 437 15.34 10.56 -3.64
N PRO A 438 16.50 10.22 -3.04
CA PRO A 438 17.75 10.77 -3.49
C PRO A 438 18.09 10.19 -4.86
N ASN A 439 18.63 11.03 -5.73
CA ASN A 439 19.15 10.65 -7.02
C ASN A 439 20.51 9.99 -6.84
N PRO A 440 20.70 8.73 -7.26
CA PRO A 440 21.99 8.06 -7.10
C PRO A 440 23.15 8.77 -7.80
N ALA A 441 22.87 9.54 -8.86
CA ALA A 441 23.90 10.25 -9.64
C ALA A 441 24.30 11.60 -9.02
N THR A 442 23.34 12.34 -8.45
CA THR A 442 23.58 13.71 -7.96
C THR A 442 23.54 13.84 -6.45
N GLY A 443 22.99 12.84 -5.74
CA GLY A 443 22.66 12.91 -4.32
C GLY A 443 21.48 13.83 -3.99
N ALA A 444 20.92 14.55 -4.97
CA ALA A 444 19.82 15.48 -4.76
C ALA A 444 18.48 14.76 -4.62
N TRP A 445 17.56 15.34 -3.85
CA TRP A 445 16.21 14.82 -3.64
C TRP A 445 15.25 15.20 -4.78
N ASP A 446 15.59 14.84 -6.01
CA ASP A 446 14.87 15.23 -7.23
C ASP A 446 14.09 14.07 -7.89
N ARG A 447 14.20 12.85 -7.36
CA ARG A 447 13.46 11.69 -7.87
C ARG A 447 12.09 11.61 -7.20
N VAL A 448 11.09 12.21 -7.86
CA VAL A 448 9.69 12.10 -7.46
C VAL A 448 9.17 10.69 -7.75
N VAL A 449 8.58 10.04 -6.75
CA VAL A 449 7.86 8.77 -6.90
C VAL A 449 6.44 8.91 -6.38
N GLU A 450 5.51 8.24 -7.05
CA GLU A 450 4.14 8.04 -6.62
C GLU A 450 3.93 6.54 -6.40
N TYR A 451 3.32 6.17 -5.29
CA TYR A 451 3.15 4.75 -4.95
C TYR A 451 1.91 4.51 -4.11
N LEU A 452 1.36 3.30 -4.19
CA LEU A 452 0.29 2.88 -3.28
C LEU A 452 0.89 2.41 -1.95
N CYS A 453 0.28 2.79 -0.85
CA CYS A 453 0.66 2.38 0.50
C CYS A 453 -0.55 1.80 1.26
N ASP A 454 -0.30 1.21 2.43
CA ASP A 454 -1.32 0.62 3.29
C ASP A 454 -2.19 -0.41 2.54
N LEU A 455 -1.53 -1.35 1.87
CA LEU A 455 -2.15 -2.38 1.03
C LEU A 455 -2.66 -3.58 1.85
N GLY A 456 -2.72 -3.43 3.19
CA GLY A 456 -3.21 -4.46 4.11
C GLY A 456 -4.69 -4.81 3.94
N CYS A 457 -5.47 -4.01 3.23
CA CYS A 457 -6.86 -4.33 2.90
C CYS A 457 -7.01 -5.28 1.69
N SER A 458 -6.04 -6.14 1.43
CA SER A 458 -6.00 -7.01 0.24
C SER A 458 -6.16 -8.49 0.56
N LEU A 459 -6.14 -9.33 -0.48
CA LEU A 459 -6.09 -10.80 -0.41
C LEU A 459 -7.24 -11.41 0.41
N GLY A 460 -8.41 -10.80 0.30
CA GLY A 460 -9.62 -11.16 1.03
C GLY A 460 -10.85 -11.19 0.14
N ALA A 461 -12.01 -10.81 0.69
CA ALA A 461 -13.19 -10.47 -0.11
C ALA A 461 -13.53 -8.99 0.01
N GLY A 462 -13.57 -8.29 -1.12
CA GLY A 462 -14.00 -6.91 -1.24
C GLY A 462 -15.53 -6.73 -1.17
N GLY A 463 -16.02 -6.02 -0.16
CA GLY A 463 -17.15 -5.08 -0.24
C GLY A 463 -18.52 -5.56 -0.76
N GLY A 464 -18.84 -6.86 -0.70
CA GLY A 464 -20.10 -7.39 -1.23
C GLY A 464 -21.38 -6.88 -0.54
N SER A 465 -21.32 -6.56 0.75
CA SER A 465 -22.42 -5.94 1.52
C SER A 465 -21.89 -5.35 2.82
N ALA A 466 -22.53 -4.31 3.35
CA ALA A 466 -22.22 -3.76 4.68
C ALA A 466 -22.31 -4.78 5.83
N ALA A 467 -22.97 -5.94 5.59
CA ALA A 467 -23.07 -7.05 6.53
C ALA A 467 -21.86 -8.02 6.47
N LEU A 468 -21.07 -8.00 5.39
CA LEU A 468 -19.83 -8.75 5.27
C LEU A 468 -18.68 -7.86 5.76
N LYS A 469 -18.38 -7.94 7.07
CA LYS A 469 -17.14 -7.39 7.65
C LYS A 469 -15.97 -7.73 6.71
N TYR A 470 -15.18 -6.74 6.29
CA TYR A 470 -14.02 -6.92 5.40
C TYR A 470 -13.17 -8.10 5.87
N ARG A 471 -13.00 -9.08 4.98
CA ARG A 471 -12.25 -10.30 5.29
C ARG A 471 -10.83 -10.21 4.75
N LYS A 472 -10.10 -9.17 5.16
CA LYS A 472 -8.68 -8.95 4.81
C LYS A 472 -7.89 -10.22 5.10
N GLY A 473 -7.12 -10.68 4.11
CA GLY A 473 -6.28 -11.88 4.25
C GLY A 473 -7.01 -13.20 4.44
N ASP A 474 -8.34 -13.29 4.31
CA ASP A 474 -9.08 -14.56 4.43
C ASP A 474 -8.91 -15.38 3.14
N PRO A 475 -8.12 -16.48 3.17
CA PRO A 475 -7.85 -17.25 1.97
C PRO A 475 -9.10 -17.92 1.42
N SER A 476 -10.12 -18.17 2.25
CA SER A 476 -11.38 -18.79 1.83
C SER A 476 -12.32 -17.78 1.16
N ALA A 477 -12.20 -16.50 1.51
CA ALA A 477 -12.99 -15.43 0.92
C ALA A 477 -12.36 -14.88 -0.36
N PHE A 478 -11.03 -14.96 -0.50
CA PHE A 478 -10.33 -14.64 -1.73
C PHE A 478 -10.74 -15.62 -2.84
N GLY A 479 -11.56 -15.14 -3.78
CA GLY A 479 -12.07 -15.95 -4.89
C GLY A 479 -10.96 -16.30 -5.89
N ALA A 480 -11.00 -17.50 -6.47
CA ALA A 480 -10.07 -17.88 -7.55
C ALA A 480 -10.36 -17.17 -8.88
N SER A 481 -11.62 -16.79 -9.08
CA SER A 481 -12.09 -16.02 -10.22
C SER A 481 -12.38 -14.59 -9.78
N MET A 482 -11.92 -13.62 -10.55
CA MET A 482 -12.09 -12.19 -10.27
C MET A 482 -12.80 -11.44 -11.38
N LEU A 483 -13.09 -12.07 -12.53
CA LEU A 483 -13.75 -11.40 -13.63
C LEU A 483 -14.95 -12.18 -14.17
N THR A 484 -15.73 -11.51 -15.01
CA THR A 484 -16.77 -12.10 -15.83
C THR A 484 -16.61 -11.50 -17.22
N LEU A 485 -16.37 -12.38 -18.19
CA LEU A 485 -16.14 -12.02 -19.57
C LEU A 485 -17.47 -12.03 -20.34
N THR A 486 -17.74 -10.98 -21.09
CA THR A 486 -18.81 -10.94 -22.09
C THR A 486 -18.21 -10.53 -23.42
N ASP A 487 -18.97 -10.63 -24.52
CA ASP A 487 -18.49 -10.24 -25.85
C ASP A 487 -18.05 -8.77 -25.92
N ARG A 488 -18.64 -7.91 -25.08
CA ARG A 488 -18.42 -6.46 -25.11
C ARG A 488 -17.68 -5.91 -23.90
N GLN A 489 -17.49 -6.69 -22.83
CA GLN A 489 -16.98 -6.17 -21.56
C GLN A 489 -16.17 -7.21 -20.79
N ILE A 490 -15.15 -6.71 -20.08
CA ILE A 490 -14.48 -7.41 -18.97
C ILE A 490 -15.02 -6.78 -17.69
N ARG A 491 -15.80 -7.53 -16.90
CA ARG A 491 -16.33 -7.04 -15.62
C ARG A 491 -15.56 -7.66 -14.47
N PHE A 492 -14.86 -6.85 -13.70
CA PHE A 492 -14.21 -7.27 -12.47
C PHE A 492 -15.25 -7.44 -11.36
N ARG A 493 -15.20 -8.58 -10.65
CA ARG A 493 -15.95 -8.87 -9.41
C ARG A 493 -15.29 -8.19 -8.22
N TYR A 494 -15.03 -6.91 -8.38
CA TYR A 494 -14.24 -6.08 -7.47
C TYR A 494 -15.03 -4.80 -7.17
N ARG A 495 -14.99 -4.34 -5.92
CA ARG A 495 -15.77 -3.20 -5.45
C ARG A 495 -14.90 -2.29 -4.60
N PRO A 496 -14.37 -1.19 -5.14
CA PRO A 496 -13.63 -0.25 -4.33
C PRO A 496 -14.53 0.46 -3.32
N LEU A 497 -13.95 0.86 -2.19
CA LEU A 497 -14.61 1.62 -1.15
C LEU A 497 -14.81 3.08 -1.54
N PHE A 498 -13.94 3.58 -2.41
CA PHE A 498 -13.96 4.95 -2.88
C PHE A 498 -14.02 4.95 -4.40
N PRO A 499 -14.77 5.88 -5.01
CA PRO A 499 -14.72 6.06 -6.45
C PRO A 499 -13.32 6.54 -6.85
N VAL A 500 -12.77 5.88 -7.88
CA VAL A 500 -11.47 6.24 -8.47
C VAL A 500 -11.72 6.67 -9.91
N LYS A 501 -11.64 7.98 -10.19
CA LYS A 501 -12.04 8.56 -11.49
C LYS A 501 -11.28 7.96 -12.69
N PRO A 502 -9.95 7.76 -12.64
CA PRO A 502 -9.22 7.15 -13.75
C PRO A 502 -9.74 5.76 -14.15
N TRP A 503 -10.34 5.01 -13.23
CA TRP A 503 -10.85 3.66 -13.54
C TRP A 503 -12.10 3.68 -14.40
N GLN A 504 -12.81 4.80 -14.47
CA GLN A 504 -13.91 4.99 -15.43
C GLN A 504 -13.39 5.27 -16.85
N GLN A 505 -12.14 5.69 -16.98
CA GLN A 505 -11.49 6.07 -18.25
C GLN A 505 -10.52 4.99 -18.75
N VAL A 506 -10.46 3.85 -18.07
CA VAL A 506 -9.57 2.74 -18.45
C VAL A 506 -9.98 2.18 -19.81
N THR A 507 -9.05 2.15 -20.76
CA THR A 507 -9.28 1.50 -22.04
C THR A 507 -8.89 0.02 -21.97
N TRP A 508 -9.27 -0.76 -22.97
CA TRP A 508 -8.79 -2.14 -23.10
C TRP A 508 -7.26 -2.20 -23.19
N ALA A 509 -6.63 -1.22 -23.86
CA ALA A 509 -5.18 -1.16 -24.00
C ALA A 509 -4.48 -0.87 -22.67
N ASP A 510 -5.03 0.01 -21.83
CA ASP A 510 -4.52 0.28 -20.47
C ASP A 510 -4.65 -0.97 -19.57
N GLY A 511 -5.81 -1.63 -19.62
CA GLY A 511 -6.05 -2.87 -18.88
C GLY A 511 -5.11 -3.99 -19.31
N ARG A 512 -4.95 -4.18 -20.62
CA ARG A 512 -4.01 -5.14 -21.21
C ARG A 512 -2.57 -4.84 -20.83
N TRP A 513 -2.18 -3.56 -20.74
CA TRP A 513 -0.85 -3.16 -20.33
C TRP A 513 -0.52 -3.62 -18.91
N MET A 514 -1.43 -3.41 -17.95
CA MET A 514 -1.22 -3.89 -16.57
C MET A 514 -1.33 -5.42 -16.48
N ALA A 515 -2.27 -6.03 -17.19
CA ALA A 515 -2.40 -7.48 -17.28
C ALA A 515 -1.08 -8.14 -17.75
N ARG A 516 -0.38 -7.52 -18.71
CA ARG A 516 0.95 -7.96 -19.15
C ARG A 516 1.99 -7.92 -18.03
N GLN A 517 1.98 -6.90 -17.18
CA GLN A 517 2.91 -6.83 -16.05
C GLN A 517 2.67 -7.98 -15.06
N ILE A 518 1.40 -8.27 -14.76
CA ILE A 518 1.00 -9.39 -13.90
C ILE A 518 1.34 -10.74 -14.55
N ALA A 519 1.12 -10.88 -15.86
CA ALA A 519 1.40 -12.12 -16.60
C ALA A 519 2.90 -12.46 -16.67
N ARG A 520 3.81 -11.50 -16.45
CA ARG A 520 5.25 -11.79 -16.34
C ARG A 520 5.64 -12.49 -15.04
N LEU A 521 4.76 -12.51 -14.04
CA LEU A 521 4.96 -13.26 -12.81
C LEU A 521 4.82 -14.75 -13.09
N THR A 522 5.82 -15.52 -12.66
CA THR A 522 5.84 -16.98 -12.71
C THR A 522 5.28 -17.54 -11.41
N ARG A 523 5.03 -18.85 -11.37
CA ARG A 523 4.71 -19.56 -10.12
C ARG A 523 5.79 -19.31 -9.05
N SER A 524 7.06 -19.51 -9.40
CA SER A 524 8.19 -19.30 -8.47
C SER A 524 8.22 -17.88 -7.90
N HIS A 525 7.93 -16.85 -8.69
CA HIS A 525 7.87 -15.49 -8.17
C HIS A 525 6.77 -15.32 -7.12
N LEU A 526 5.58 -15.90 -7.35
CA LEU A 526 4.47 -15.82 -6.39
C LEU A 526 4.76 -16.64 -5.13
N GLU A 527 5.36 -17.82 -5.27
CA GLU A 527 5.80 -18.66 -4.15
C GLU A 527 6.84 -17.92 -3.30
N ASP A 528 7.86 -17.30 -3.91
CA ASP A 528 8.88 -16.50 -3.21
C ASP A 528 8.27 -15.30 -2.46
N ILE A 529 7.31 -14.60 -3.09
CA ILE A 529 6.63 -13.46 -2.46
C ILE A 529 5.82 -13.91 -1.24
N LEU A 530 5.13 -15.06 -1.34
CA LEU A 530 4.26 -15.59 -0.28
C LEU A 530 5.04 -16.34 0.81
N ALA A 531 6.22 -16.89 0.51
CA ALA A 531 7.07 -17.57 1.49
C ALA A 531 7.43 -16.67 2.68
N ASP A 532 7.63 -15.38 2.40
CA ASP A 532 7.97 -14.36 3.37
C ASP A 532 6.74 -13.65 3.96
N SER A 533 5.51 -14.16 3.76
CA SER A 533 4.30 -13.52 4.30
C SER A 533 4.10 -13.76 5.79
N GLY A 534 4.75 -14.78 6.35
CA GLY A 534 4.51 -15.27 7.71
C GLY A 534 3.28 -16.19 7.85
N TRP A 535 2.53 -16.44 6.76
CA TRP A 535 1.43 -17.42 6.80
C TRP A 535 1.95 -18.87 6.86
N PRO A 536 1.13 -19.83 7.33
CA PRO A 536 1.44 -21.25 7.19
C PRO A 536 1.58 -21.67 5.72
N VAL A 537 2.47 -22.63 5.43
CA VAL A 537 2.78 -23.08 4.06
C VAL A 537 1.53 -23.48 3.25
N PHE A 538 0.52 -24.09 3.88
CA PHE A 538 -0.73 -24.46 3.17
C PHE A 538 -1.58 -23.24 2.78
N VAL A 539 -1.51 -22.13 3.53
CA VAL A 539 -2.15 -20.85 3.18
C VAL A 539 -1.39 -20.19 2.03
N GLN A 540 -0.04 -20.16 2.11
CA GLN A 540 0.81 -19.64 1.04
C GLN A 540 0.54 -20.37 -0.29
N ARG A 541 0.46 -21.70 -0.26
CA ARG A 541 0.13 -22.51 -1.44
C ARG A 541 -1.27 -22.20 -1.97
N LEU A 542 -2.27 -22.07 -1.10
CA LEU A 542 -3.63 -21.73 -1.51
C LEU A 542 -3.72 -20.35 -2.18
N PHE A 543 -3.03 -19.33 -1.64
CA PHE A 543 -2.96 -18.02 -2.29
C PHE A 543 -2.22 -18.07 -3.62
N THR A 544 -1.14 -18.85 -3.72
CA THR A 544 -0.40 -19.05 -4.96
C THR A 544 -1.32 -19.57 -6.06
N GLU A 545 -2.07 -20.64 -5.81
CA GLU A 545 -2.99 -21.21 -6.80
C GLU A 545 -4.09 -20.23 -7.22
N LYS A 546 -4.62 -19.44 -6.28
CA LYS A 546 -5.65 -18.44 -6.56
C LYS A 546 -5.14 -17.23 -7.34
N LEU A 547 -3.97 -16.71 -7.00
CA LEU A 547 -3.33 -15.63 -7.74
C LEU A 547 -2.96 -16.07 -9.15
N LEU A 548 -2.49 -17.32 -9.33
CA LEU A 548 -2.26 -17.92 -10.65
C LEU A 548 -3.56 -18.09 -11.45
N ALA A 549 -4.64 -18.56 -10.83
CA ALA A 549 -5.94 -18.66 -11.49
C ALA A 549 -6.41 -17.29 -12.00
N ARG A 550 -6.37 -16.24 -11.15
CA ARG A 550 -6.70 -14.87 -11.56
C ARG A 550 -5.74 -14.32 -12.63
N ARG A 551 -4.44 -14.61 -12.53
CA ARG A 551 -3.46 -14.25 -13.57
C ARG A 551 -3.84 -14.89 -14.91
N ASN A 552 -4.23 -16.16 -14.91
CA ASN A 552 -4.63 -16.87 -16.12
C ASN A 552 -5.91 -16.27 -16.72
N GLU A 553 -6.88 -15.86 -15.89
CA GLU A 553 -8.05 -15.11 -16.38
C GLU A 553 -7.65 -13.81 -17.09
N LEU A 554 -6.64 -13.09 -16.60
CA LEU A 554 -6.12 -11.89 -17.28
C LEU A 554 -5.44 -12.22 -18.61
N VAL A 555 -4.70 -13.33 -18.68
CA VAL A 555 -4.06 -13.80 -19.90
C VAL A 555 -5.13 -14.01 -20.99
N GLU A 556 -6.19 -14.74 -20.67
CA GLU A 556 -7.30 -15.00 -21.59
C GLU A 556 -8.09 -13.71 -21.93
N ALA A 557 -8.54 -12.97 -20.91
CA ALA A 557 -9.42 -11.82 -21.10
C ALA A 557 -8.80 -10.70 -21.95
N PHE A 558 -7.48 -10.55 -21.88
CA PHE A 558 -6.71 -9.57 -22.64
C PHE A 558 -5.89 -10.15 -23.80
N GLN A 559 -6.10 -11.43 -24.15
CA GLN A 559 -5.47 -12.09 -25.29
C GLN A 559 -3.93 -11.95 -25.24
N LEU A 560 -3.34 -12.27 -24.09
CA LEU A 560 -1.89 -12.21 -23.88
C LEU A 560 -1.17 -13.41 -24.51
N GLU A 561 -1.89 -14.45 -24.90
CA GLU A 561 -1.40 -15.62 -25.63
C GLU A 561 -0.76 -15.25 -26.97
N GLU A 562 -1.23 -14.17 -27.60
CA GLU A 562 -0.64 -13.61 -28.82
C GLU A 562 0.78 -13.07 -28.60
N GLU A 563 1.14 -12.76 -27.35
CA GLU A 563 2.48 -12.32 -26.95
C GLU A 563 3.29 -13.45 -26.29
N GLY A 564 2.81 -14.70 -26.38
CA GLY A 564 3.49 -15.87 -25.84
C GLY A 564 3.23 -16.14 -24.36
N PHE A 565 2.41 -15.34 -23.68
CA PHE A 565 2.00 -15.65 -22.31
C PHE A 565 1.04 -16.84 -22.33
N ARG A 566 1.40 -17.93 -21.65
CA ARG A 566 0.52 -19.10 -21.52
C ARG A 566 -0.10 -19.14 -20.11
N PRO A 567 -1.30 -19.74 -19.98
CA PRO A 567 -1.81 -20.13 -18.68
C PRO A 567 -0.78 -21.01 -17.95
N ILE A 568 -0.53 -20.70 -16.67
CA ILE A 568 0.34 -21.52 -15.81
C ILE A 568 -0.55 -22.55 -15.12
N PRO A 569 -0.20 -23.86 -15.12
CA PRO A 569 -0.96 -24.86 -14.40
C PRO A 569 -1.19 -24.46 -12.94
N CYS A 570 -2.45 -24.46 -12.52
CA CYS A 570 -2.85 -24.14 -11.16
C CYS A 570 -4.09 -24.94 -10.75
N ASP A 571 -4.23 -25.21 -9.45
CA ASP A 571 -5.40 -25.85 -8.87
C ASP A 571 -6.01 -24.97 -7.77
N PRO A 572 -6.86 -24.00 -8.12
CA PRO A 572 -7.51 -23.14 -7.13
C PRO A 572 -8.50 -23.88 -6.22
N MET A 573 -8.88 -25.11 -6.58
CA MET A 573 -9.79 -25.98 -5.82
C MET A 573 -9.04 -27.07 -5.05
N LEU A 574 -7.72 -26.92 -4.89
CA LEU A 574 -6.87 -27.90 -4.24
C LEU A 574 -7.38 -28.32 -2.87
N THR A 575 -7.05 -29.57 -2.51
CA THR A 575 -7.16 -30.12 -1.16
C THR A 575 -5.74 -30.44 -0.67
N ILE A 576 -5.37 -29.95 0.51
CA ILE A 576 -4.09 -30.26 1.15
C ILE A 576 -4.36 -31.06 2.40
N THR A 577 -3.75 -32.24 2.44
CA THR A 577 -3.72 -33.10 3.62
C THR A 577 -2.34 -33.02 4.27
N VAL A 578 -2.30 -32.76 5.58
CA VAL A 578 -1.08 -32.71 6.39
C VAL A 578 -1.07 -33.89 7.34
N LYS A 579 0.07 -34.57 7.44
CA LYS A 579 0.32 -35.58 8.49
C LYS A 579 0.75 -34.87 9.78
N LEU A 580 0.02 -35.09 10.86
CA LEU A 580 0.29 -34.53 12.18
C LEU A 580 1.37 -35.33 12.92
N ALA A 581 1.87 -34.78 14.02
CA ALA A 581 2.89 -35.41 14.86
C ALA A 581 2.44 -36.76 15.47
N ASP A 582 1.14 -36.94 15.72
CA ASP A 582 0.54 -38.19 16.21
C ASP A 582 0.37 -39.26 15.09
N GLY A 583 0.79 -38.95 13.86
CA GLY A 583 0.69 -39.82 12.70
C GLY A 583 -0.66 -39.74 11.95
N SER A 584 -1.68 -39.11 12.53
CA SER A 584 -2.97 -38.89 11.86
C SER A 584 -2.84 -37.88 10.72
N THR A 585 -3.78 -37.89 9.78
CA THR A 585 -3.82 -36.96 8.65
C THR A 585 -5.04 -36.07 8.70
N GLU A 586 -4.88 -34.80 8.36
CA GLU A 586 -5.98 -33.84 8.28
C GLU A 586 -5.95 -33.03 7.00
N GLU A 587 -7.12 -32.83 6.40
CA GLU A 587 -7.30 -31.84 5.35
C GLU A 587 -7.30 -30.45 5.97
N VAL A 588 -6.24 -29.67 5.76
CA VAL A 588 -6.14 -28.27 6.20
C VAL A 588 -6.73 -27.30 5.18
N VAL A 589 -6.75 -27.72 3.91
CA VAL A 589 -7.48 -27.06 2.81
C VAL A 589 -8.38 -28.11 2.19
N ARG A 590 -9.66 -27.77 1.98
CA ARG A 590 -10.65 -28.61 1.29
C ARG A 590 -11.31 -27.78 0.20
N ALA A 591 -11.22 -28.23 -1.05
CA ALA A 591 -11.89 -27.59 -2.19
C ALA A 591 -11.59 -26.08 -2.29
N GLY A 592 -10.31 -25.70 -2.19
CA GLY A 592 -9.88 -24.30 -2.31
C GLY A 592 -10.25 -23.39 -1.13
N ARG A 593 -10.60 -23.97 0.02
CA ARG A 593 -10.97 -23.24 1.25
C ARG A 593 -10.26 -23.83 2.46
N LEU A 594 -9.96 -22.99 3.44
CA LEU A 594 -9.42 -23.48 4.71
C LEU A 594 -10.44 -24.35 5.44
N ASN A 595 -10.00 -25.52 5.92
CA ASN A 595 -10.87 -26.43 6.63
C ASN A 595 -11.07 -25.99 8.08
N ARG A 596 -12.24 -25.39 8.30
CA ARG A 596 -12.93 -25.13 9.57
C ARG A 596 -12.59 -26.07 10.73
N ALA A 597 -12.72 -27.34 10.41
CA ALA A 597 -12.76 -28.43 11.36
C ALA A 597 -11.38 -28.99 11.70
N SER A 598 -10.35 -28.67 10.90
CA SER A 598 -8.99 -29.16 11.15
C SER A 598 -8.52 -28.75 12.54
N ARG A 599 -7.96 -29.71 13.29
CA ARG A 599 -7.32 -29.46 14.59
C ARG A 599 -6.08 -28.58 14.39
N LEU A 600 -5.31 -28.82 13.33
CA LEU A 600 -4.12 -28.01 13.03
C LEU A 600 -4.47 -26.55 12.72
N VAL A 601 -5.49 -26.29 11.88
CA VAL A 601 -5.91 -24.90 11.59
C VAL A 601 -6.35 -24.20 12.87
N ARG A 602 -7.20 -24.83 13.69
CA ARG A 602 -7.66 -24.26 14.97
C ARG A 602 -6.52 -24.05 15.97
N HIS A 603 -5.56 -24.97 16.01
CA HIS A 603 -4.38 -24.84 16.86
C HIS A 603 -3.53 -23.65 16.43
N LEU A 604 -3.27 -23.49 15.13
CA LEU A 604 -2.53 -22.34 14.60
C LEU A 604 -3.27 -21.02 14.86
N GLU A 605 -4.59 -20.97 14.70
CA GLU A 605 -5.40 -19.80 15.08
C GLU A 605 -5.28 -19.48 16.58
N ALA A 606 -5.22 -20.50 17.45
CA ALA A 606 -5.13 -20.29 18.89
C ALA A 606 -3.72 -19.89 19.37
N THR A 607 -2.67 -20.25 18.62
CA THR A 607 -1.28 -20.18 19.12
C THR A 607 -0.34 -19.35 18.26
N HIS A 608 -0.66 -19.08 17.00
CA HIS A 608 0.24 -18.39 16.06
C HIS A 608 -0.46 -17.23 15.33
N HIS A 609 -1.75 -17.38 15.06
CA HIS A 609 -2.57 -16.46 14.27
C HIS A 609 -3.86 -16.09 15.02
N PRO A 610 -3.76 -15.40 16.17
CA PRO A 610 -4.92 -15.02 16.99
C PRO A 610 -5.92 -14.11 16.25
N GLU A 611 -5.51 -13.46 15.16
CA GLU A 611 -6.39 -12.73 14.23
C GLU A 611 -7.29 -13.65 13.38
N GLY A 612 -6.98 -14.95 13.36
CA GLY A 612 -7.71 -16.00 12.66
C GLY A 612 -7.26 -16.22 11.21
N LEU A 613 -7.18 -17.48 10.80
CA LEU A 613 -6.86 -17.90 9.44
C LEU A 613 -8.14 -18.13 8.62
N ALA A 614 -9.06 -18.92 9.18
CA ALA A 614 -10.30 -19.36 8.55
C ALA A 614 -11.53 -18.61 9.06
N ASN A 615 -11.48 -18.10 10.30
CA ASN A 615 -12.54 -17.29 10.92
C ASN A 615 -12.01 -15.92 11.39
N PRO A 616 -11.74 -14.98 10.47
CA PRO A 616 -11.10 -13.73 10.86
C PRO A 616 -11.86 -12.91 11.93
N GLY A 617 -13.16 -13.14 12.17
CA GLY A 617 -14.03 -12.24 12.95
C GLY A 617 -14.36 -12.64 14.40
N ARG A 618 -13.61 -13.54 15.05
CA ARG A 618 -13.97 -14.06 16.40
C ARG A 618 -13.34 -13.30 17.58
N VAL A 619 -12.38 -12.40 17.33
CA VAL A 619 -11.55 -11.77 18.38
C VAL A 619 -11.83 -10.26 18.54
N ASP A 620 -12.87 -9.73 17.89
CA ASP A 620 -13.32 -8.33 18.06
C ASP A 620 -14.64 -8.24 18.84
#